data_AF-A0A6A6XBV2-F1
#
_entry.id   AF-A0A6A6XBV2-F1
#
_cell.length_a   1.000
_cell.length_b   1.000
_cell.length_c   1.000
_cell.angle_alpha   90.00
_cell.angle_beta   90.00
_cell.angle_gamma   90.00
#
_symmetry.space_group_name_H-M   'P 1'
#
loop_
_entity.id
_entity.type
_entity.pdbx_description
1 polymer ?
#
loop_
_entity_poly.entity_id
_entity_poly.type
_entity_poly.pdbx_seq_one_letter_code
_entity_poly.pdbx_strand_id
1 'polypeptide(L)'
;NESSAHVLIATVAVFFILDIIFVALRFWSRRIQRTKFQNDDFFVIATLVVITGTCITSIYSVKRGGVGRHLQYVPKQERIQWLKAVFIAVPSLYITSASLPKLAVICIYLKIFVGRVSRLCCWTIAFILAIGPVITVPIIVFQCTPTNYLWDKTIPGGHCFNQAHMFRYGSLPNIITDVAILVLPMPLIWNLHTSAKVKFGLLITFLIGSIGLITSILRFVAFFTPITDGTWAAVPLTCWVIVEPSIYLVAACLLTFKPLLRYLVH
;
A
#
# COMPACT_ATOMS: atom_id res chain seq x y z
N ASN A 1 -8.27 -31.27 2.36
CA ASN A 1 -8.95 -30.01 2.72
C ASN A 1 -7.86 -29.02 3.12
N GLU A 2 -7.05 -28.58 2.14
CA GLU A 2 -5.97 -27.64 2.40
C GLU A 2 -6.57 -26.24 2.57
N SER A 3 -6.00 -25.43 3.46
CA SER A 3 -6.44 -24.06 3.73
C SER A 3 -5.25 -23.14 3.92
N SER A 4 -5.06 -22.18 3.03
CA SER A 4 -4.01 -21.15 3.16
C SER A 4 -4.45 -19.93 4.00
N ALA A 5 -5.63 -19.98 4.63
CA ALA A 5 -6.16 -18.89 5.45
C ALA A 5 -5.21 -18.47 6.58
N HIS A 6 -4.49 -19.42 7.18
CA HIS A 6 -3.54 -19.16 8.26
C HIS A 6 -2.38 -18.24 7.83
N VAL A 7 -1.95 -18.34 6.56
CA VAL A 7 -0.88 -17.48 6.00
C VAL A 7 -1.32 -16.02 5.96
N LEU A 8 -2.55 -15.76 5.52
CA LEU A 8 -3.09 -14.40 5.47
C LEU A 8 -3.25 -13.82 6.88
N ILE A 9 -3.80 -14.59 7.83
CA ILE A 9 -3.97 -14.13 9.22
C ILE A 9 -2.61 -13.81 9.86
N ALA A 10 -1.62 -14.68 9.67
CA ALA A 10 -0.26 -14.43 10.17
C ALA A 10 0.35 -13.16 9.55
N THR A 11 0.20 -12.99 8.23
CA THR A 11 0.69 -11.79 7.53
C THR A 11 0.04 -10.52 8.09
N VAL A 12 -1.29 -10.52 8.25
CA VAL A 12 -2.04 -9.41 8.86
C VAL A 12 -1.48 -9.08 10.25
N ALA A 13 -1.34 -10.08 11.12
CA ALA A 13 -0.89 -9.86 12.50
C ALA A 13 0.52 -9.28 12.57
N VAL A 14 1.46 -9.84 11.81
CA VAL A 14 2.87 -9.42 11.82
C VAL A 14 3.02 -7.97 11.32
N PHE A 15 2.46 -7.66 10.16
CA PHE A 15 2.62 -6.32 9.57
C PHE A 15 1.83 -5.26 10.32
N PHE A 16 0.66 -5.59 10.86
CA PHE A 16 -0.10 -4.64 11.67
C PHE A 16 0.61 -4.28 12.99
N ILE A 17 1.19 -5.27 13.68
CA ILE A 17 2.00 -5.02 14.88
C ILE A 17 3.22 -4.16 14.52
N LEU A 18 3.89 -4.48 13.41
CA LEU A 18 5.03 -3.72 12.92
C LEU A 18 4.66 -2.25 12.67
N ASP A 19 3.54 -2.00 11.98
CA ASP A 19 3.06 -0.66 11.66
C ASP A 19 2.77 0.16 12.92
N ILE A 20 2.10 -0.44 13.91
CA ILE A 20 1.84 0.22 15.21
C ILE A 20 3.14 0.59 15.90
N ILE A 21 4.11 -0.33 15.97
CA ILE A 21 5.40 -0.09 16.62
C ILE A 21 6.13 1.07 15.94
N PHE A 22 6.22 1.08 14.61
CA PHE A 22 6.94 2.13 13.89
C PHE A 22 6.26 3.50 13.97
N VAL A 23 4.93 3.54 13.92
CA VAL A 23 4.18 4.78 14.12
C VAL A 23 4.32 5.29 15.56
N ALA A 24 4.26 4.41 16.56
CA ALA A 24 4.49 4.77 17.95
C ALA A 24 5.91 5.33 18.17
N LEU A 25 6.93 4.65 17.61
CA LEU A 25 8.31 5.10 17.64
C LEU A 25 8.47 6.47 16.96
N ARG A 26 7.79 6.71 15.83
CA ARG A 26 7.75 8.01 15.14
C ARG A 26 7.25 9.12 16.06
N PHE A 27 6.11 8.94 16.72
CA PHE A 27 5.57 9.97 17.60
C PHE A 27 6.38 10.14 18.87
N TRP A 28 6.93 9.06 19.43
CA TRP A 28 7.86 9.11 20.55
C TRP A 28 9.10 9.94 20.21
N SER A 29 9.72 9.63 19.07
CA SER A 29 10.84 10.36 18.47
C SER A 29 10.56 11.87 18.36
N ARG A 30 9.40 12.22 17.80
CA ARG A 30 9.03 13.62 17.57
C ARG A 30 8.72 14.37 18.86
N ARG A 31 8.18 13.68 19.86
CA ARG A 31 7.96 14.21 21.22
C ARG A 31 9.28 14.56 21.90
N ILE A 32 10.29 13.71 21.78
CA ILE A 32 11.65 13.99 22.27
C ILE A 32 12.25 15.22 21.56
N GLN A 33 12.10 15.29 20.23
CA GLN A 33 12.60 16.42 19.44
C GLN A 33 11.78 17.73 19.59
N ARG A 34 10.67 17.70 20.34
CA ARG A 34 9.72 18.84 20.50
C ARG A 34 9.28 19.45 19.17
N THR A 35 9.10 18.60 18.15
CA THR A 35 8.67 19.03 16.82
C THR A 35 7.15 19.20 16.77
N LYS A 36 6.68 20.25 16.08
CA LYS A 36 5.24 20.46 15.86
C LYS A 36 4.68 19.42 14.89
N PHE A 37 3.37 19.15 14.98
CA PHE A 37 2.65 18.32 14.03
C PHE A 37 2.79 18.88 12.61
N GLN A 38 3.09 18.02 11.64
CA GLN A 38 3.34 18.39 10.24
C GLN A 38 2.49 17.54 9.31
N ASN A 39 2.36 17.98 8.05
CA ASN A 39 1.53 17.31 7.04
C ASN A 39 1.89 15.83 6.83
N ASP A 40 3.18 15.48 6.96
CA ASP A 40 3.63 14.08 6.88
C ASP A 40 3.11 13.21 8.03
N ASP A 41 2.88 13.77 9.23
CA ASP A 41 2.28 13.00 10.34
C ASP A 41 0.81 12.70 10.08
N PHE A 42 0.08 13.63 9.46
CA PHE A 42 -1.29 13.41 9.04
C PHE A 42 -1.37 12.24 8.07
N PHE A 43 -0.52 12.21 7.03
CA PHE A 43 -0.49 11.12 6.06
C PHE A 43 -0.09 9.77 6.69
N VAL A 44 0.84 9.75 7.65
CA VAL A 44 1.22 8.54 8.38
C VAL A 44 0.06 7.99 9.21
N ILE A 45 -0.65 8.84 9.97
CA ILE A 45 -1.83 8.42 10.74
C ILE A 45 -2.94 7.96 9.81
N ALA A 46 -3.22 8.70 8.74
CA ALA A 46 -4.23 8.32 7.76
C ALA A 46 -3.89 6.95 7.12
N THR A 47 -2.62 6.70 6.82
CA THR A 47 -2.15 5.39 6.32
C THR A 47 -2.47 4.28 7.32
N LEU A 48 -2.13 4.47 8.60
CA LEU A 48 -2.41 3.48 9.64
C LEU A 48 -3.90 3.16 9.77
N VAL A 49 -4.76 4.19 9.70
CA VAL A 49 -6.23 4.01 9.73
C VAL A 49 -6.70 3.18 8.54
N VAL A 50 -6.23 3.48 7.33
CA VAL A 50 -6.64 2.76 6.11
C VAL A 50 -6.10 1.32 6.13
N ILE A 51 -4.85 1.10 6.54
CA ILE A 51 -4.28 -0.25 6.71
C ILE A 51 -5.10 -1.06 7.73
N THR A 52 -5.51 -0.45 8.84
CA THR A 52 -6.40 -1.09 9.82
C THR A 52 -7.69 -1.58 9.15
N GLY A 53 -8.30 -0.75 8.31
CA GLY A 53 -9.46 -1.13 7.49
C GLY A 53 -9.16 -2.31 6.55
N THR A 54 -8.00 -2.32 5.89
CA THR A 54 -7.55 -3.42 5.03
C THR A 54 -7.39 -4.71 5.82
N CYS A 55 -6.77 -4.66 7.01
CA CYS A 55 -6.59 -5.80 7.90
C CYS A 55 -7.94 -6.38 8.36
N ILE A 56 -8.86 -5.52 8.83
CA ILE A 56 -10.21 -5.93 9.26
C ILE A 56 -10.97 -6.59 8.10
N THR A 57 -10.95 -5.97 6.93
CA THR A 57 -11.63 -6.48 5.73
C THR A 57 -11.02 -7.81 5.27
N SER A 58 -9.70 -7.95 5.36
CA SER A 58 -8.99 -9.19 5.01
C SER A 58 -9.37 -10.33 5.95
N ILE A 59 -9.39 -10.09 7.27
CA ILE A 59 -9.84 -11.08 8.26
C ILE A 59 -11.33 -11.42 8.05
N TYR A 60 -12.16 -10.43 7.74
CA TYR A 60 -13.57 -10.64 7.41
C TYR A 60 -13.72 -11.55 6.20
N SER A 61 -12.93 -11.34 5.14
CA SER A 61 -12.97 -12.15 3.93
C SER A 61 -12.61 -13.63 4.19
N VAL A 62 -11.72 -13.90 5.14
CA VAL A 62 -11.39 -15.27 5.58
C VAL A 62 -12.54 -15.88 6.38
N LYS A 63 -13.05 -15.16 7.39
CA LYS A 63 -14.06 -15.69 8.31
C LYS A 63 -15.45 -15.83 7.71
N ARG A 64 -15.83 -14.95 6.77
CA ARG A 64 -17.19 -14.84 6.21
C ARG A 64 -17.25 -15.02 4.69
N GLY A 65 -16.10 -14.96 4.01
CA GLY A 65 -16.01 -15.13 2.55
C GLY A 65 -15.41 -16.45 2.10
N GLY A 66 -14.89 -17.28 3.01
CA GLY A 66 -14.24 -18.55 2.65
C GLY A 66 -12.89 -18.38 1.94
N VAL A 67 -12.25 -17.20 2.01
CA VAL A 67 -10.91 -16.97 1.45
C VAL A 67 -9.91 -17.95 2.05
N GLY A 68 -9.09 -18.55 1.19
CA GLY A 68 -8.13 -19.58 1.56
C GLY A 68 -8.68 -21.01 1.52
N ARG A 69 -9.96 -21.21 1.17
CA ARG A 69 -10.50 -22.52 0.78
C ARG A 69 -10.67 -22.58 -0.74
N HIS A 70 -10.63 -23.78 -1.32
CA HIS A 70 -10.96 -23.96 -2.74
C HIS A 70 -12.41 -23.56 -3.01
N LEU A 71 -12.65 -22.87 -4.14
CA LEU A 71 -13.95 -22.30 -4.49
C LEU A 71 -15.10 -23.33 -4.48
N GLN A 72 -14.77 -24.60 -4.79
CA GLN A 72 -15.70 -25.74 -4.78
C GLN A 72 -16.32 -26.02 -3.40
N TYR A 73 -15.64 -25.65 -2.32
CA TYR A 73 -16.09 -25.89 -0.94
C TYR A 73 -16.70 -24.64 -0.27
N VAL A 74 -16.83 -23.53 -1.01
CA VAL A 74 -17.36 -22.26 -0.47
C VAL A 74 -18.86 -22.12 -0.77
N PRO A 75 -19.72 -22.00 0.27
CA PRO A 75 -21.16 -21.78 0.08
C PRO A 75 -21.48 -20.52 -0.74
N LYS A 76 -22.60 -20.53 -1.48
CA LYS A 76 -23.02 -19.39 -2.30
C LYS A 76 -23.13 -18.08 -1.51
N GLN A 77 -23.62 -18.13 -0.26
CA GLN A 77 -23.74 -16.94 0.60
C GLN A 77 -22.38 -16.35 0.97
N GLU A 78 -21.39 -17.19 1.30
CA GLU A 78 -20.01 -16.75 1.60
C GLU A 78 -19.34 -16.18 0.34
N ARG A 79 -19.62 -16.76 -0.84
CA ARG A 79 -19.08 -16.26 -2.12
C ARG A 79 -19.46 -14.80 -2.40
N ILE A 80 -20.68 -14.38 -2.04
CA ILE A 80 -21.12 -12.98 -2.20
C ILE A 80 -20.27 -12.06 -1.31
N GLN A 81 -20.01 -12.46 -0.07
CA GLN A 81 -19.18 -11.69 0.85
C GLN A 81 -17.73 -11.63 0.39
N TRP A 82 -17.21 -12.73 -0.15
CA TRP A 82 -15.90 -12.76 -0.79
C TRP A 82 -15.80 -11.78 -1.96
N LEU A 83 -16.78 -11.79 -2.88
CA LEU A 83 -16.78 -10.86 -4.01
C LEU A 83 -16.77 -9.40 -3.55
N LYS A 84 -17.62 -9.04 -2.58
CA LYS A 84 -17.64 -7.68 -2.03
C LYS A 84 -16.32 -7.30 -1.34
N ALA A 85 -15.75 -8.22 -0.56
CA ALA A 85 -14.50 -7.95 0.14
C ALA A 85 -13.30 -7.84 -0.83
N VAL A 86 -13.10 -8.82 -1.70
CA VAL A 86 -11.89 -8.97 -2.53
C VAL A 86 -11.93 -8.14 -3.81
N PHE A 87 -13.11 -7.86 -4.37
CA PHE A 87 -13.21 -7.08 -5.61
C PHE A 87 -13.60 -5.61 -5.41
N ILE A 88 -14.09 -5.23 -4.22
CA ILE A 88 -14.46 -3.83 -3.93
C ILE A 88 -13.63 -3.29 -2.77
N ALA A 89 -13.81 -3.84 -1.56
CA ALA A 89 -13.26 -3.22 -0.35
C ALA A 89 -11.73 -3.28 -0.29
N VAL A 90 -11.13 -4.45 -0.47
CA VAL A 90 -9.67 -4.64 -0.41
C VAL A 90 -8.94 -3.81 -1.48
N PRO A 91 -9.33 -3.81 -2.78
CA PRO A 91 -8.68 -2.97 -3.79
C PRO A 91 -8.83 -1.47 -3.53
N SER A 92 -9.99 -1.02 -3.03
CA SER A 92 -10.24 0.39 -2.72
C SER A 92 -9.40 0.89 -1.55
N LEU A 93 -9.27 0.06 -0.52
CA LEU A 93 -8.42 0.36 0.62
C LEU A 93 -6.94 0.30 0.23
N TYR A 94 -6.55 -0.69 -0.57
CA TYR A 94 -5.18 -0.84 -1.08
C TYR A 94 -4.66 0.41 -1.80
N ILE A 95 -5.39 0.90 -2.81
CA ILE A 95 -4.90 2.02 -3.62
C ILE A 95 -4.70 3.28 -2.75
N THR A 96 -5.55 3.42 -1.74
CA THR A 96 -5.48 4.50 -0.76
C THR A 96 -4.30 4.31 0.18
N SER A 97 -4.14 3.12 0.78
CA SER A 97 -3.03 2.82 1.72
C SER A 97 -1.67 2.78 1.03
N ALA A 98 -1.59 2.49 -0.27
CA ALA A 98 -0.35 2.55 -1.04
C ALA A 98 0.07 4.00 -1.34
N SER A 99 -0.90 4.91 -1.51
CA SER A 99 -0.63 6.30 -1.92
C SER A 99 -0.29 7.23 -0.75
N LEU A 100 -0.99 7.09 0.39
CA LEU A 100 -0.79 7.93 1.57
C LEU A 100 0.63 7.92 2.16
N PRO A 101 1.32 6.77 2.36
CA PRO A 101 2.67 6.78 2.92
C PRO A 101 3.68 7.41 1.95
N LYS A 102 3.47 7.25 0.63
CA LYS A 102 4.26 7.91 -0.41
C LYS A 102 4.08 9.42 -0.37
N LEU A 103 2.86 9.92 -0.14
CA LEU A 103 2.61 11.35 0.10
C LEU A 103 3.36 11.86 1.32
N ALA A 104 3.42 11.09 2.41
CA ALA A 104 4.23 11.45 3.59
C ALA A 104 5.72 11.58 3.24
N VAL A 105 6.27 10.64 2.45
CA VAL A 105 7.66 10.69 1.95
C VAL A 105 7.89 11.94 1.09
N ILE A 106 6.97 12.25 0.16
CA ILE A 106 7.08 13.45 -0.69
C ILE A 106 7.02 14.73 0.15
N CYS A 107 6.18 14.79 1.19
CA CYS A 107 6.17 15.92 2.12
C CYS A 107 7.53 16.11 2.82
N ILE A 108 8.22 15.03 3.18
CA ILE A 108 9.58 15.09 3.73
C ILE A 108 10.56 15.58 2.65
N TYR A 109 10.47 15.08 1.43
CA TYR A 109 11.31 15.47 0.30
C TYR A 109 11.17 16.95 -0.07
N LEU A 110 9.95 17.50 -0.06
CA LEU A 110 9.70 18.92 -0.30
C LEU A 110 10.35 19.84 0.73
N LYS A 111 10.62 19.36 1.96
CA LYS A 111 11.36 20.10 2.99
C LYS A 111 12.88 20.03 2.77
N ILE A 112 13.37 18.96 2.15
CA ILE A 112 14.80 18.73 1.93
C ILE A 112 15.27 19.39 0.63
N PHE A 113 14.49 19.30 -0.44
CA PHE A 113 14.89 19.81 -1.74
C PHE A 113 14.66 21.31 -1.87
N VAL A 114 15.74 22.03 -2.18
CA VAL A 114 15.71 23.48 -2.44
C VAL A 114 15.58 23.77 -3.95
N GLY A 115 16.05 22.87 -4.81
CA GLY A 115 16.06 23.04 -6.27
C GLY A 115 14.67 23.08 -6.90
N ARG A 116 14.45 24.01 -7.83
CA ARG A 116 13.15 24.21 -8.51
C ARG A 116 12.66 22.95 -9.24
N VAL A 117 13.55 22.28 -9.98
CA VAL A 117 13.22 21.07 -10.74
C VAL A 117 12.82 19.93 -9.81
N SER A 118 13.62 19.65 -8.77
CA SER A 118 13.30 18.59 -7.80
C SER A 118 11.98 18.83 -7.08
N ARG A 119 11.67 20.08 -6.72
CA ARG A 119 10.39 20.45 -6.11
C ARG A 119 9.23 20.29 -7.09
N LEU A 120 9.40 20.67 -8.36
CA LEU A 120 8.37 20.46 -9.39
C LEU A 120 8.08 18.97 -9.59
N CYS A 121 9.11 18.12 -9.64
CA CYS A 121 8.94 16.68 -9.69
C CYS A 121 8.18 16.15 -8.47
N CYS A 122 8.52 16.59 -7.26
CA CYS A 122 7.79 16.21 -6.04
C CYS A 122 6.31 16.60 -6.10
N TRP A 123 5.98 17.82 -6.51
CA TRP A 123 4.59 18.26 -6.64
C TRP A 123 3.82 17.46 -7.70
N THR A 124 4.47 17.13 -8.81
CA THR A 124 3.88 16.31 -9.88
C THR A 124 3.56 14.91 -9.37
N ILE A 125 4.51 14.27 -8.66
CA ILE A 125 4.30 12.95 -8.06
C ILE A 125 3.20 13.01 -6.98
N ALA A 126 3.21 14.04 -6.12
CA ALA A 126 2.17 14.23 -5.12
C ALA A 126 0.78 14.35 -5.74
N PHE A 127 0.66 15.09 -6.85
CA PHE A 127 -0.59 15.21 -7.58
C PHE A 127 -1.09 13.86 -8.11
N ILE A 128 -0.20 13.08 -8.75
CA ILE A 128 -0.52 11.74 -9.26
C ILE A 128 -0.96 10.79 -8.13
N LEU A 129 -0.27 10.81 -7.00
CA LEU A 129 -0.61 9.99 -5.83
C LEU A 129 -1.93 10.40 -5.18
N ALA A 130 -2.25 11.69 -5.14
CA ALA A 130 -3.49 12.18 -4.55
C ALA A 130 -4.70 11.93 -5.46
N ILE A 131 -4.55 12.13 -6.77
CA ILE A 131 -5.65 11.95 -7.74
C ILE A 131 -5.94 10.46 -8.03
N GLY A 132 -4.94 9.59 -7.93
CA GLY A 132 -5.06 8.17 -8.22
C GLY A 132 -6.20 7.47 -7.47
N PRO A 133 -6.23 7.49 -6.12
CA PRO A 133 -7.32 6.91 -5.34
C PRO A 133 -8.68 7.57 -5.63
N VAL A 134 -8.71 8.89 -5.82
CA VAL A 134 -9.94 9.65 -6.10
C VAL A 134 -10.61 9.19 -7.40
N ILE A 135 -9.83 8.84 -8.42
CA ILE A 135 -10.34 8.31 -9.70
C ILE A 135 -10.61 6.81 -9.61
N THR A 136 -9.69 6.05 -9.01
CA THR A 136 -9.70 4.58 -9.08
C THR A 136 -10.75 3.95 -8.16
N VAL A 137 -11.00 4.51 -6.97
CA VAL A 137 -11.98 3.96 -6.02
C VAL A 137 -13.40 3.96 -6.62
N PRO A 138 -13.92 5.06 -7.20
CA PRO A 138 -15.19 5.03 -7.90
C PRO A 138 -15.25 4.00 -9.03
N ILE A 139 -14.18 3.86 -9.83
CA ILE A 139 -14.10 2.85 -10.91
C ILE A 139 -14.23 1.44 -10.34
N ILE A 140 -13.58 1.14 -9.21
CA ILE A 140 -13.67 -0.17 -8.54
C ILE A 140 -15.09 -0.42 -8.01
N VAL A 141 -15.69 0.58 -7.36
CA VAL A 141 -17.03 0.46 -6.76
C VAL A 141 -18.11 0.29 -7.85
N PHE A 142 -17.99 1.03 -8.95
CA PHE A 142 -18.94 1.03 -10.07
C PHE A 142 -18.46 0.21 -11.27
N GLN A 143 -17.62 -0.81 -11.02
CA GLN A 143 -17.06 -1.65 -12.09
C GLN A 143 -18.09 -2.49 -12.87
N CYS A 144 -19.31 -2.63 -12.34
CA CYS A 144 -20.43 -3.30 -13.00
C CYS A 144 -21.66 -2.40 -13.03
N THR A 145 -22.46 -2.51 -14.10
CA THR A 145 -23.72 -1.80 -14.27
C THR A 145 -24.83 -2.82 -14.47
N PRO A 146 -25.78 -2.96 -13.52
CA PRO A 146 -25.79 -2.37 -12.16
C PRO A 146 -24.75 -3.03 -11.22
N THR A 147 -24.34 -2.35 -10.14
CA THR A 147 -23.25 -2.82 -9.24
C THR A 147 -23.51 -4.21 -8.65
N ASN A 148 -24.76 -4.55 -8.38
CA ASN A 148 -25.17 -5.87 -7.91
C ASN A 148 -24.92 -7.00 -8.92
N TYR A 149 -24.71 -6.68 -10.21
CA TYR A 149 -24.28 -7.66 -11.21
C TYR A 149 -22.90 -8.26 -10.91
N LEU A 150 -22.11 -7.66 -10.02
CA LEU A 150 -20.87 -8.25 -9.56
C LEU A 150 -21.10 -9.59 -8.84
N TRP A 151 -22.12 -9.68 -7.98
CA TRP A 151 -22.41 -10.87 -7.17
C TRP A 151 -23.68 -11.61 -7.56
N ASP A 152 -24.54 -11.00 -8.38
CA ASP A 152 -25.74 -11.62 -8.94
C ASP A 152 -25.71 -11.57 -10.46
N LYS A 153 -25.27 -12.68 -11.08
CA LYS A 153 -25.17 -12.83 -12.53
C LYS A 153 -26.52 -13.13 -13.20
N THR A 154 -27.61 -13.24 -12.44
CA THR A 154 -28.94 -13.50 -13.01
C THR A 154 -29.63 -12.24 -13.54
N ILE A 155 -29.08 -11.05 -13.23
CA ILE A 155 -29.65 -9.77 -13.65
C ILE A 155 -29.51 -9.60 -15.17
N PRO A 156 -30.63 -9.43 -15.91
CA PRO A 156 -30.61 -9.28 -17.36
C PRO A 156 -29.97 -7.95 -17.77
N GLY A 157 -29.17 -7.97 -18.84
CA GLY A 157 -28.49 -6.79 -19.37
C GLY A 157 -27.32 -6.26 -18.52
N GLY A 158 -26.99 -6.94 -17.43
CA GLY A 158 -25.84 -6.58 -16.60
C GLY A 158 -24.52 -6.81 -17.32
N HIS A 159 -23.59 -5.85 -17.18
CA HIS A 159 -22.24 -5.97 -17.71
C HIS A 159 -21.21 -5.41 -16.71
N CYS A 160 -19.97 -5.87 -16.81
CA CYS A 160 -18.85 -5.37 -16.02
C CYS A 160 -17.73 -4.94 -16.95
N PHE A 161 -16.94 -3.96 -16.50
CA PHE A 161 -15.64 -3.70 -17.11
C PHE A 161 -14.73 -4.92 -17.01
N ASN A 162 -13.73 -4.99 -17.90
CA ASN A 162 -12.78 -6.08 -17.89
C ASN A 162 -11.89 -6.01 -16.64
N GLN A 163 -12.28 -6.76 -15.61
CA GLN A 163 -11.63 -6.79 -14.30
C GLN A 163 -10.17 -7.21 -14.40
N ALA A 164 -9.85 -8.17 -15.28
CA ALA A 164 -8.47 -8.62 -15.47
C ALA A 164 -7.56 -7.50 -16.01
N HIS A 165 -8.06 -6.71 -16.97
CA HIS A 165 -7.33 -5.55 -17.47
C HIS A 165 -7.20 -4.47 -16.39
N MET A 166 -8.27 -4.18 -15.65
CA MET A 166 -8.25 -3.20 -14.57
C MET A 166 -7.16 -3.53 -13.52
N PHE A 167 -7.10 -4.78 -13.06
CA PHE A 167 -6.09 -5.19 -12.06
C PHE A 167 -4.67 -5.28 -12.63
N ARG A 168 -4.49 -5.73 -13.88
CA ARG A 168 -3.17 -5.74 -14.55
C ARG A 168 -2.62 -4.34 -14.73
N TYR A 169 -3.34 -3.48 -15.44
CA TYR A 169 -2.85 -2.16 -15.81
C TYR A 169 -2.91 -1.16 -14.66
N GLY A 170 -3.80 -1.37 -13.67
CA GLY A 170 -3.88 -0.55 -12.47
C GLY A 170 -2.63 -0.59 -11.58
N SER A 171 -1.78 -1.61 -11.72
CA SER A 171 -0.50 -1.68 -11.00
C SER A 171 0.61 -0.82 -11.63
N LEU A 172 0.49 -0.42 -12.91
CA LEU A 172 1.54 0.34 -13.60
C LEU A 172 1.78 1.73 -13.01
N PRO A 173 0.75 2.57 -12.75
CA PRO A 173 0.98 3.89 -12.15
C PRO A 173 1.67 3.78 -10.79
N ASN A 174 1.30 2.77 -9.99
CA ASN A 174 1.90 2.53 -8.69
C ASN A 174 3.41 2.24 -8.81
N ILE A 175 3.80 1.32 -9.69
CA ILE A 175 5.21 0.99 -9.96
C ILE A 175 5.99 2.20 -10.47
N ILE A 176 5.40 2.98 -11.39
CA ILE A 176 6.03 4.19 -11.92
C ILE A 176 6.29 5.20 -10.79
N THR A 177 5.30 5.43 -9.91
CA THR A 177 5.50 6.31 -8.76
C THR A 177 6.56 5.80 -7.78
N ASP A 178 6.68 4.48 -7.60
CA ASP A 178 7.71 3.88 -6.74
C ASP A 178 9.12 4.15 -7.26
N VAL A 179 9.34 3.89 -8.55
CA VAL A 179 10.62 4.19 -9.21
C VAL A 179 10.92 5.69 -9.15
N ALA A 180 9.93 6.54 -9.41
CA ALA A 180 10.12 7.99 -9.37
C ALA A 180 10.55 8.47 -7.97
N ILE A 181 9.89 8.01 -6.90
CA ILE A 181 10.23 8.37 -5.52
C ILE A 181 11.63 7.89 -5.15
N LEU A 182 12.01 6.68 -5.57
CA LEU A 182 13.34 6.13 -5.32
C LEU A 182 14.43 6.94 -6.05
N VAL A 183 14.25 7.27 -7.33
CA VAL A 183 15.27 7.97 -8.11
C VAL A 183 15.46 9.42 -7.65
N LEU A 184 14.40 10.08 -7.18
CA LEU A 184 14.40 11.50 -6.88
C LEU A 184 15.50 11.98 -5.90
N PRO A 185 15.81 11.30 -4.77
CA PRO A 185 16.90 11.68 -3.87
C PRO A 185 18.32 11.31 -4.36
N MET A 186 18.47 10.46 -5.39
CA MET A 186 19.80 9.94 -5.80
C MET A 186 20.79 11.05 -6.20
N PRO A 187 20.41 12.05 -7.03
CA PRO A 187 21.31 13.14 -7.38
C PRO A 187 21.75 13.97 -6.16
N LEU A 188 20.87 14.14 -5.17
CA LEU A 188 21.22 14.84 -3.93
C LEU A 188 22.24 14.02 -3.11
N ILE A 189 22.03 12.71 -3.00
CA ILE A 189 22.90 11.81 -2.22
C ILE A 189 24.33 11.79 -2.78
N TRP A 190 24.50 11.84 -4.10
CA TRP A 190 25.83 11.86 -4.73
C TRP A 190 26.58 13.18 -4.53
N ASN A 191 25.86 14.29 -4.37
CA ASN A 191 26.47 15.61 -4.19
C ASN A 191 26.65 16.02 -2.72
N LEU A 192 26.20 15.20 -1.76
CA LEU A 192 26.18 15.58 -0.34
C LEU A 192 27.38 15.01 0.43
N HIS A 193 28.34 15.87 0.80
CA HIS A 193 29.42 15.59 1.76
C HIS A 193 28.86 15.40 3.18
N THR A 194 28.13 14.30 3.42
CA THR A 194 27.59 13.93 4.73
C THR A 194 28.40 12.81 5.38
N SER A 195 28.37 12.76 6.72
CA SER A 195 29.05 11.69 7.47
C SER A 195 28.52 10.31 7.07
N ALA A 196 29.40 9.30 7.06
CA ALA A 196 29.08 7.94 6.63
C ALA A 196 27.84 7.35 7.34
N LYS A 197 27.58 7.74 8.59
CA LYS A 197 26.42 7.34 9.39
C LYS A 197 25.09 7.84 8.82
N VAL A 198 25.05 9.08 8.31
CA VAL A 198 23.84 9.66 7.67
C VAL A 198 23.59 9.01 6.31
N LYS A 199 24.66 8.71 5.57
CA LYS A 199 24.61 7.98 4.30
C LYS A 199 24.05 6.56 4.49
N PHE A 200 24.43 5.88 5.58
CA PHE A 200 23.93 4.55 5.92
C PHE A 200 22.42 4.54 6.25
N GLY A 201 21.92 5.50 7.04
CA GLY A 201 20.48 5.60 7.34
C GLY A 201 19.61 5.87 6.10
N LEU A 202 20.12 6.69 5.18
CA LEU A 202 19.50 6.91 3.87
C LEU A 202 19.46 5.64 3.03
N LEU A 203 20.57 4.90 3.00
CA LEU A 203 20.65 3.62 2.28
C LEU A 203 19.64 2.61 2.83
N ILE A 204 19.52 2.46 4.15
CA ILE A 204 18.52 1.56 4.77
C ILE A 204 17.11 1.94 4.34
N THR A 205 16.77 3.23 4.37
CA THR A 205 15.42 3.65 4.02
C THR A 205 15.12 3.42 2.53
N PHE A 206 16.12 3.62 1.68
CA PHE A 206 16.04 3.32 0.26
C PHE A 206 15.88 1.81 0.00
N LEU A 207 16.64 0.97 0.71
CA LEU A 207 16.53 -0.48 0.64
C LEU A 207 15.16 -0.98 1.09
N ILE A 208 14.57 -0.39 2.13
CA ILE A 208 13.24 -0.77 2.58
C ILE A 208 12.19 -0.33 1.55
N GLY A 209 12.32 0.88 1.01
CA GLY A 209 11.45 1.36 -0.08
C GLY A 209 11.53 0.50 -1.34
N SER A 210 12.71 -0.04 -1.68
CA SER A 210 12.85 -0.92 -2.85
C SER A 210 12.18 -2.28 -2.67
N ILE A 211 12.03 -2.77 -1.44
CA ILE A 211 11.23 -3.99 -1.18
C ILE A 211 9.78 -3.76 -1.59
N GLY A 212 9.20 -2.59 -1.31
CA GLY A 212 7.83 -2.26 -1.76
C GLY A 212 7.69 -2.23 -3.30
N LEU A 213 8.71 -1.75 -4.00
CA LEU A 213 8.74 -1.82 -5.47
C LEU A 213 8.77 -3.29 -5.95
N ILE A 214 9.59 -4.13 -5.32
CA ILE A 214 9.66 -5.56 -5.66
C ILE A 214 8.30 -6.22 -5.43
N THR A 215 7.63 -5.95 -4.31
CA THR A 215 6.29 -6.51 -4.04
C THR A 215 5.25 -6.06 -5.07
N SER A 216 5.33 -4.80 -5.52
CA SER A 216 4.47 -4.25 -6.57
C SER A 216 4.67 -4.96 -7.91
N ILE A 217 5.91 -5.24 -8.29
CA ILE A 217 6.26 -5.98 -9.52
C ILE A 217 5.80 -7.43 -9.43
N LEU A 218 6.04 -8.11 -8.31
CA LEU A 218 5.60 -9.49 -8.10
C LEU A 218 4.08 -9.61 -8.22
N ARG A 219 3.34 -8.65 -7.66
CA ARG A 219 1.89 -8.61 -7.81
C ARG A 219 1.45 -8.34 -9.25
N PHE A 220 2.12 -7.44 -9.97
CA PHE A 220 1.86 -7.20 -11.38
C PHE A 220 2.00 -8.49 -12.19
N VAL A 221 3.10 -9.24 -12.01
CA VAL A 221 3.33 -10.54 -12.67
C VAL A 221 2.27 -11.57 -12.26
N ALA A 222 1.87 -11.59 -10.99
CA ALA A 222 0.82 -12.50 -10.51
C ALA A 222 -0.54 -12.28 -11.17
N PHE A 223 -0.85 -11.07 -11.67
CA PHE A 223 -2.07 -10.84 -12.45
C PHE A 223 -1.99 -11.38 -13.90
N PHE A 224 -0.81 -11.74 -14.39
CA PHE A 224 -0.66 -12.36 -15.72
C PHE A 224 -0.88 -13.88 -15.71
N THR A 225 -0.80 -14.52 -14.54
CA THR A 225 -1.05 -15.96 -14.44
C THR A 225 -2.55 -16.27 -14.45
N PRO A 226 -2.99 -17.33 -15.16
CA PRO A 226 -4.39 -17.70 -15.20
C PRO A 226 -4.85 -18.19 -13.82
N ILE A 227 -5.87 -17.53 -13.26
CA ILE A 227 -6.44 -17.88 -11.95
C ILE A 227 -7.54 -18.92 -12.15
N THR A 228 -7.25 -20.17 -11.80
CA THR A 228 -8.21 -21.28 -11.86
C THR A 228 -9.07 -21.38 -10.59
N ASP A 229 -8.51 -21.00 -9.43
CA ASP A 229 -9.21 -21.00 -8.14
C ASP A 229 -9.09 -19.63 -7.46
N GLY A 230 -10.13 -18.79 -7.63
CA GLY A 230 -10.11 -17.40 -7.21
C GLY A 230 -10.02 -17.20 -5.69
N THR A 231 -10.66 -18.06 -4.89
CA THR A 231 -10.65 -17.94 -3.42
C THR A 231 -9.33 -18.40 -2.80
N TRP A 232 -8.65 -19.34 -3.46
CA TRP A 232 -7.30 -19.78 -3.08
C TRP A 232 -6.23 -18.77 -3.52
N ALA A 233 -6.25 -18.35 -4.78
CA ALA A 233 -5.31 -17.37 -5.34
C ALA A 233 -5.45 -15.97 -4.71
N ALA A 234 -6.60 -15.66 -4.11
CA ALA A 234 -6.80 -14.41 -3.37
C ALA A 234 -5.88 -14.26 -2.15
N VAL A 235 -5.44 -15.36 -1.52
CA VAL A 235 -4.59 -15.32 -0.32
C VAL A 235 -3.27 -14.59 -0.58
N PRO A 236 -2.40 -15.04 -1.49
CA PRO A 236 -1.13 -14.35 -1.75
C PRO A 236 -1.34 -12.92 -2.25
N LEU A 237 -2.34 -12.67 -3.10
CA LEU A 237 -2.67 -11.32 -3.59
C LEU A 237 -3.05 -10.37 -2.45
N THR A 238 -3.84 -10.84 -1.49
CA THR A 238 -4.24 -10.05 -0.32
C THR A 238 -3.07 -9.83 0.63
N CYS A 239 -2.16 -10.81 0.77
CA CYS A 239 -0.91 -10.61 1.51
C CYS A 239 -0.08 -9.47 0.89
N TRP A 240 0.12 -9.46 -0.43
CA TRP A 240 0.87 -8.38 -1.10
C TRP A 240 0.24 -7.00 -0.87
N VAL A 241 -1.10 -6.93 -0.91
CA VAL A 241 -1.87 -5.71 -0.63
C VAL A 241 -1.66 -5.16 0.77
N ILE A 242 -1.27 -5.98 1.76
CA ILE A 242 -0.94 -5.55 3.12
C ILE A 242 0.56 -5.21 3.23
N VAL A 243 1.41 -6.11 2.76
CA VAL A 243 2.87 -6.01 2.87
C VAL A 243 3.39 -4.72 2.23
N GLU A 244 2.94 -4.41 1.02
CA GLU A 244 3.42 -3.27 0.24
C GLU A 244 3.19 -1.92 0.96
N PRO A 245 1.96 -1.52 1.34
CA PRO A 245 1.73 -0.25 2.03
C PRO A 245 2.36 -0.20 3.44
N SER A 246 2.42 -1.32 4.16
CA SER A 246 3.11 -1.38 5.46
C SER A 246 4.61 -1.10 5.32
N ILE A 247 5.27 -1.65 4.29
CA ILE A 247 6.68 -1.35 4.02
C ILE A 247 6.88 0.14 3.71
N TYR A 248 6.00 0.75 2.91
CA TYR A 248 6.06 2.18 2.65
C TYR A 248 5.83 3.03 3.91
N LEU A 249 4.93 2.60 4.80
CA LEU A 249 4.70 3.26 6.09
C LEU A 249 5.95 3.20 6.98
N VAL A 250 6.56 2.02 7.10
CA VAL A 250 7.82 1.81 7.84
C VAL A 250 8.93 2.69 7.26
N ALA A 251 9.10 2.71 5.94
CA ALA A 251 10.08 3.57 5.27
C ALA A 251 9.85 5.06 5.57
N ALA A 252 8.59 5.52 5.53
CA ALA A 252 8.23 6.90 5.86
C ALA A 252 8.55 7.27 7.32
N CYS A 253 8.30 6.35 8.26
CA CYS A 253 8.67 6.52 9.67
C CYS A 253 10.19 6.63 9.85
N LEU A 254 10.97 5.76 9.18
CA LEU A 254 12.43 5.76 9.24
C LEU A 254 13.07 7.06 8.76
N LEU A 255 12.52 7.68 7.70
CA LEU A 255 13.01 8.98 7.21
C LEU A 255 12.97 10.08 8.28
N THR A 256 12.07 9.97 9.26
CA THR A 256 11.88 10.97 10.32
C THR A 256 12.76 10.70 11.53
N PHE A 257 13.35 9.51 11.66
CA PHE A 257 14.37 9.22 12.66
C PHE A 257 15.75 9.78 12.29
N LYS A 258 15.93 10.28 11.05
CA LYS A 258 17.20 10.80 10.56
C LYS A 258 17.82 11.93 11.44
N PRO A 259 17.05 12.88 12.03
CA PRO A 259 17.60 13.84 12.98
C PRO A 259 17.96 13.21 14.34
N LEU A 260 17.30 12.12 14.74
CA LEU A 260 17.60 11.38 15.98
C LEU A 260 18.91 10.60 15.90
N LEU A 261 19.21 9.99 14.76
CA LEU A 261 20.52 9.38 14.52
C LEU A 261 21.67 10.40 14.60
N ARG A 262 21.37 11.68 14.37
CA ARG A 262 22.32 12.78 14.56
C ARG A 262 22.45 13.21 16.03
N TYR A 263 21.44 12.97 16.87
CA TYR A 263 21.38 13.39 18.28
C TYR A 263 21.82 12.29 19.26
N LEU A 264 21.49 11.02 18.99
CA LEU A 264 21.87 9.86 19.83
C LEU A 264 23.35 9.45 19.69
N VAL A 265 24.06 10.04 18.74
CA VAL A 265 25.47 9.74 18.44
C VAL A 265 26.38 10.90 18.87
N HIS A 266 25.82 11.89 19.58
CA HIS A 266 26.57 12.93 20.27
C HIS A 266 26.63 12.64 21.77
#